data_AF-A0A5J5GH77-F1
#
_entry.id   AF-A0A5J5GH77-F1
#
_cell.length_a   1.000
_cell.length_b   1.000
_cell.length_c   1.000
_cell.angle_alpha   90.00
_cell.angle_beta   90.00
_cell.angle_gamma   90.00
#
_symmetry.space_group_name_H-M   'P 1'
#
loop_
_entity.id
_entity.type
_entity.pdbx_description
1 polymer ?
#
loop_
_entity_poly.entity_id
_entity_poly.type
_entity_poly.pdbx_seq_one_letter_code
_entity_poly.pdbx_strand_id
1 'polypeptide(L)'
;MNNVILMKKVKELMFQTLHSREQSLRVMVQSATICKAFGVKNDEYETEKSVAADYERNVVMSDNEIRNDFNKYMGFLKWVIEQNDLDKQREYKNRLHDFVEAVGFFNKELYEEFYQTIYN
;
A
#
# COMPACT_ATOMS: atom_id res chain seq x y z
N MET A 1 9.83 6.48 -11.39
CA MET A 1 8.49 5.97 -11.77
C MET A 1 7.81 7.08 -12.57
N ASN A 2 7.33 6.78 -13.77
CA ASN A 2 6.60 7.77 -14.55
C ASN A 2 5.36 8.25 -13.79
N ASN A 3 5.23 9.56 -13.58
CA ASN A 3 4.17 10.15 -12.76
C ASN A 3 2.77 9.91 -13.36
N VAL A 4 2.63 9.80 -14.68
CA VAL A 4 1.35 9.46 -15.32
C VAL A 4 0.90 8.06 -14.90
N ILE A 5 1.82 7.08 -14.89
CA ILE A 5 1.55 5.71 -14.44
C ILE A 5 1.18 5.68 -12.96
N LEU A 6 1.95 6.37 -12.12
CA LEU A 6 1.68 6.48 -10.68
C LEU A 6 0.28 7.06 -10.41
N MET A 7 -0.03 8.21 -11.00
CA MET A 7 -1.31 8.90 -10.76
C MET A 7 -2.49 8.11 -11.31
N LYS A 8 -2.30 7.37 -12.43
CA LYS A 8 -3.31 6.43 -12.93
C LYS A 8 -3.61 5.35 -11.88
N LYS A 9 -2.58 4.71 -11.32
CA LYS A 9 -2.75 3.68 -10.27
C LYS A 9 -3.43 4.25 -9.01
N VAL A 10 -3.04 5.44 -8.56
CA VAL A 10 -3.66 6.10 -7.40
C VAL A 10 -5.14 6.41 -7.68
N LYS A 11 -5.47 6.98 -8.84
CA LYS A 11 -6.86 7.28 -9.21
C LYS A 11 -7.71 6.02 -9.35
N GLU A 12 -7.18 4.98 -9.97
CA GLU A 12 -7.85 3.67 -10.05
C GLU A 12 -8.16 3.12 -8.65
N LEU A 13 -7.23 3.24 -7.71
CA LEU A 13 -7.46 2.80 -6.34
C LEU A 13 -8.55 3.65 -5.66
N MET A 14 -8.40 4.97 -5.68
CA MET A 14 -9.21 5.92 -4.91
C MET A 14 -10.66 6.07 -5.42
N PHE A 15 -10.88 5.87 -6.72
CA PHE A 15 -12.19 6.08 -7.36
C PHE A 15 -12.88 4.79 -7.80
N GLN A 16 -12.34 3.61 -7.48
CA GLN A 16 -13.06 2.36 -7.77
C GLN A 16 -14.32 2.25 -6.91
N THR A 17 -15.38 1.69 -7.49
CA THR A 17 -16.58 1.34 -6.73
C THR A 17 -16.27 0.20 -5.76
N LEU A 18 -16.65 0.38 -4.49
CA LEU A 18 -16.42 -0.57 -3.42
C LEU A 18 -17.73 -1.21 -2.99
N HIS A 19 -17.73 -2.53 -2.85
CA HIS A 19 -18.89 -3.35 -2.51
C HIS A 19 -18.73 -4.10 -1.17
N SER A 20 -17.55 -4.05 -0.56
CA SER A 20 -17.31 -4.70 0.73
C SER A 20 -16.30 -3.94 1.60
N ARG A 21 -16.31 -4.26 2.90
CA ARG A 21 -15.33 -3.77 3.86
C ARG A 21 -13.91 -4.23 3.49
N GLU A 22 -13.75 -5.45 3.00
CA GLU A 22 -12.47 -6.00 2.57
C GLU A 22 -11.89 -5.22 1.38
N GLN A 23 -12.73 -4.91 0.38
CA GLN A 23 -12.31 -4.07 -0.74
C GLN A 23 -11.92 -2.66 -0.27
N SER A 24 -12.66 -2.09 0.67
CA SER A 24 -12.36 -0.78 1.25
C SER A 24 -11.01 -0.77 1.98
N LEU A 25 -10.72 -1.82 2.76
CA LEU A 25 -9.45 -1.98 3.46
C LEU A 25 -8.28 -2.16 2.48
N ARG A 26 -8.44 -3.00 1.45
CA ARG A 26 -7.43 -3.16 0.40
C ARG A 26 -7.07 -1.82 -0.23
N VAL A 27 -8.08 -1.08 -0.68
CA VAL A 27 -7.86 0.23 -1.31
C VAL A 27 -7.14 1.18 -0.37
N MET A 28 -7.60 1.28 0.87
CA MET A 28 -6.99 2.14 1.88
C MET A 28 -5.51 1.81 2.08
N VAL A 29 -5.17 0.53 2.27
CA VAL A 29 -3.79 0.11 2.49
C VAL A 29 -2.94 0.37 1.26
N GLN A 30 -3.41 -0.03 0.08
CA GLN A 30 -2.64 0.11 -1.15
C GLN A 30 -2.41 1.57 -1.52
N SER A 31 -3.45 2.41 -1.47
CA SER A 31 -3.33 3.82 -1.82
C SER A 31 -2.49 4.57 -0.80
N ALA A 32 -2.67 4.33 0.51
CA ALA A 32 -1.86 4.97 1.54
C ALA A 32 -0.38 4.60 1.40
N THR A 33 -0.07 3.34 1.11
CA THR A 33 1.31 2.87 0.93
C THR A 33 1.96 3.54 -0.28
N ILE A 34 1.29 3.56 -1.43
CA ILE A 34 1.80 4.18 -2.66
C ILE A 34 1.95 5.69 -2.50
N CYS A 35 0.91 6.38 -2.01
CA CYS A 35 0.95 7.83 -1.84
C CYS A 35 2.05 8.25 -0.86
N LYS A 36 2.22 7.52 0.24
CA LYS A 36 3.29 7.78 1.21
C LYS A 36 4.68 7.55 0.59
N ALA A 37 4.86 6.47 -0.15
CA ALA A 37 6.14 6.13 -0.79
C ALA A 37 6.62 7.20 -1.80
N PHE A 38 5.69 7.85 -2.50
CA PHE A 38 6.01 8.87 -3.52
C PHE A 38 5.74 10.32 -3.07
N GLY A 39 5.29 10.53 -1.83
CA GLY A 39 4.89 11.85 -1.32
C GLY A 39 3.76 12.48 -2.13
N VAL A 40 2.81 11.67 -2.59
CA VAL A 40 1.60 12.15 -3.30
C VAL A 40 0.64 12.74 -2.28
N LYS A 41 0.26 13.99 -2.49
CA LYS A 41 -0.73 14.69 -1.66
C LYS A 41 -2.14 14.49 -2.19
N ASN A 42 -3.12 14.64 -1.31
CA ASN A 42 -4.54 14.39 -1.63
C ASN A 42 -5.06 15.27 -2.78
N ASP A 43 -4.68 16.54 -2.80
CA ASP A 43 -5.06 17.52 -3.82
C ASP A 43 -4.58 17.14 -5.23
N GLU A 44 -3.49 16.37 -5.33
CA GLU A 44 -2.92 15.90 -6.60
C GLU A 44 -3.80 14.88 -7.31
N TYR A 45 -4.70 14.16 -6.63
CA TYR A 45 -5.60 13.18 -7.26
C TYR A 45 -7.09 13.48 -7.08
N GLU A 46 -7.48 14.32 -6.11
CA GLU A 46 -8.89 14.66 -5.83
C GLU A 46 -9.51 15.61 -6.86
N THR A 47 -8.69 16.34 -7.62
CA THR A 47 -9.19 17.29 -8.62
C THR A 47 -9.11 16.72 -10.03
N GLU A 48 -10.22 16.81 -10.79
CA GLU A 48 -10.23 16.47 -12.23
C GLU A 48 -9.20 17.28 -13.04
N LYS A 49 -8.78 18.43 -12.51
CA LYS A 49 -7.79 19.34 -13.10
C LYS A 49 -6.34 18.89 -12.96
N SER A 50 -6.05 17.87 -12.15
CA SER A 50 -4.72 17.27 -12.03
C SER A 50 -4.43 16.41 -13.27
N VAL A 51 -4.14 17.06 -14.40
CA VAL A 51 -3.46 16.37 -15.50
C VAL A 51 -2.09 15.98 -14.97
N ALA A 52 -1.85 14.68 -14.82
CA ALA A 52 -0.56 14.20 -14.35
C ALA A 52 0.50 14.68 -15.36
N ALA A 53 1.36 15.60 -14.93
CA ALA A 53 2.48 16.02 -15.76
C ALA A 53 3.39 14.82 -16.01
N ASP A 54 3.93 14.75 -17.23
CA ASP A 54 4.83 13.69 -17.64
C ASP A 54 6.26 13.97 -17.13
N TYR A 55 6.60 13.36 -16.00
CA TYR A 55 7.93 13.43 -15.39
C TYR A 55 8.21 12.17 -14.58
N GLU A 56 9.49 11.94 -14.28
CA GLU A 56 9.90 10.87 -13.38
C GLU A 56 9.78 11.30 -11.92
N ARG A 57 8.95 10.59 -11.15
CA ARG A 57 8.82 10.77 -9.71
C ARG A 57 9.65 9.71 -8.98
N ASN A 58 10.44 10.17 -8.02
CA ASN A 58 11.26 9.31 -7.17
C ASN A 58 10.46 8.85 -5.95
N VAL A 59 10.79 7.65 -5.47
CA VAL A 59 10.36 7.21 -4.14
C VAL A 59 11.05 8.10 -3.11
N VAL A 60 10.27 8.70 -2.21
CA VAL A 60 10.77 9.59 -1.14
C VAL A 60 11.03 8.85 0.16
N MET A 61 10.41 7.66 0.34
CA MET A 61 10.70 6.77 1.45
C MET A 61 11.96 5.94 1.18
N SER A 62 12.81 5.83 2.18
CA SER A 62 13.91 4.86 2.16
C SER A 62 13.41 3.43 2.35
N ASP A 63 14.18 2.45 1.88
CA ASP A 63 13.87 1.03 2.10
C ASP A 63 13.71 0.68 3.59
N ASN A 64 14.50 1.32 4.47
CA ASN A 64 14.38 1.13 5.91
C ASN A 64 13.05 1.65 6.47
N GLU A 65 12.54 2.76 5.96
CA GLU A 65 11.21 3.25 6.35
C GLU A 65 10.10 2.32 5.87
N ILE A 66 10.23 1.76 4.66
CA ILE A 66 9.29 0.78 4.12
C ILE A 66 9.32 -0.51 4.96
N ARG A 67 10.51 -1.03 5.30
CA ARG A 67 10.68 -2.18 6.21
C ARG A 67 10.09 -1.90 7.60
N ASN A 68 10.24 -0.68 8.11
CA ASN A 68 9.65 -0.30 9.39
C ASN A 68 8.12 -0.33 9.35
N ASP A 69 7.50 0.08 8.25
CA ASP A 69 6.05 -0.04 8.10
C ASP A 69 5.61 -1.50 7.94
N PHE A 70 6.35 -2.32 7.19
CA PHE A 70 6.13 -3.78 7.12
C PHE A 70 6.17 -4.42 8.52
N ASN A 71 7.20 -4.11 9.31
CA ASN A 71 7.37 -4.62 10.67
C ASN A 71 6.23 -4.19 11.61
N LYS A 72 5.63 -3.01 11.42
CA LYS A 72 4.43 -2.60 12.17
C LYS A 72 3.23 -3.48 11.83
N TYR A 73 2.98 -3.76 10.56
CA TYR A 73 1.90 -4.69 10.16
C TYR A 73 2.12 -6.09 10.72
N MET A 74 3.35 -6.61 10.68
CA MET A 74 3.72 -7.87 11.31
C MET A 74 3.48 -7.86 12.83
N GLY A 75 3.85 -6.76 13.50
CA GLY A 75 3.61 -6.57 14.93
C GLY A 75 2.12 -6.61 15.30
N PHE A 76 1.25 -5.95 14.52
CA PHE A 76 -0.19 -6.02 14.74
C PHE A 76 -0.74 -7.43 14.52
N LEU A 77 -0.28 -8.13 13.46
CA LEU A 77 -0.69 -9.51 13.22
C LEU A 77 -0.29 -10.42 14.39
N LYS A 78 0.94 -10.30 14.88
CA LYS A 78 1.42 -11.05 16.05
C LYS A 78 0.55 -10.78 17.28
N TRP A 79 0.26 -9.51 17.56
CA TRP A 79 -0.57 -9.12 18.69
C TRP A 79 -1.98 -9.75 18.63
N VAL A 80 -2.65 -9.73 17.47
CA VAL A 80 -4.00 -10.33 17.35
C VAL A 80 -3.99 -11.86 17.38
N ILE A 81 -2.88 -12.49 16.98
CA ILE A 81 -2.66 -13.93 17.18
C ILE A 81 -2.60 -14.23 18.68
N GLU A 82 -1.84 -13.44 19.45
CA GLU A 82 -1.73 -13.60 20.91
C GLU A 82 -3.07 -13.39 21.64
N GLN A 83 -3.93 -12.51 21.12
CA GLN A 83 -5.29 -12.31 21.65
C GLN A 83 -6.29 -13.40 21.21
N ASN A 84 -5.90 -14.32 20.32
CA ASN A 84 -6.77 -15.33 19.72
C ASN A 84 -8.02 -14.74 19.02
N ASP A 85 -7.92 -13.52 18.48
CA ASP A 85 -8.99 -12.86 17.74
C ASP A 85 -8.94 -13.27 16.26
N LEU A 86 -9.68 -14.33 15.90
CA LEU A 86 -9.63 -14.93 14.57
C LEU A 86 -10.10 -13.97 13.46
N ASP A 87 -11.08 -13.11 13.74
CA ASP A 87 -11.58 -12.12 12.78
C ASP A 87 -10.50 -11.08 12.50
N LYS A 88 -9.82 -10.60 13.55
CA LYS A 88 -8.71 -9.66 13.39
C LYS A 88 -7.48 -10.30 12.78
N GLN A 89 -7.19 -11.56 13.07
CA GLN A 89 -6.11 -12.27 12.39
C GLN A 89 -6.30 -12.28 10.87
N ARG A 90 -7.51 -12.58 10.39
CA ARG A 90 -7.82 -12.49 8.95
C ARG A 90 -7.68 -11.07 8.43
N GLU A 91 -8.21 -10.09 9.14
CA GLU A 91 -8.12 -8.67 8.74
C GLU A 91 -6.66 -8.20 8.59
N TYR A 92 -5.80 -8.51 9.57
CA TYR A 92 -4.39 -8.10 9.54
C TYR A 92 -3.54 -8.90 8.55
N LYS A 93 -3.84 -10.18 8.31
CA LYS A 93 -3.22 -10.94 7.22
C LYS A 93 -3.51 -10.29 5.86
N ASN A 94 -4.76 -9.91 5.61
CA ASN A 94 -5.13 -9.24 4.37
C ASN A 94 -4.44 -7.88 4.24
N ARG A 95 -4.41 -7.07 5.30
CA ARG A 95 -3.69 -5.78 5.28
C ARG A 95 -2.21 -5.94 4.97
N LEU A 96 -1.56 -6.96 5.55
CA LEU A 96 -0.15 -7.25 5.30
C LEU A 96 0.08 -7.64 3.83
N HIS A 97 -0.79 -8.51 3.28
CA HIS A 97 -0.80 -8.84 1.85
C HIS A 97 -0.95 -7.60 0.97
N ASP A 98 -1.97 -6.78 1.24
CA ASP A 98 -2.28 -5.58 0.47
C ASP A 98 -1.12 -4.57 0.51
N PHE A 99 -0.43 -4.45 1.65
CA PHE A 99 0.79 -3.65 1.78
C PHE A 99 1.91 -4.18 0.87
N VAL A 100 2.15 -5.49 0.89
CA VAL A 100 3.21 -6.10 0.07
C VAL A 100 2.91 -5.94 -1.42
N GLU A 101 1.66 -6.16 -1.85
CA GLU A 101 1.27 -5.90 -3.25
C GLU A 101 1.50 -4.44 -3.66
N ALA A 102 1.20 -3.49 -2.77
CA ALA A 102 1.45 -2.07 -3.03
C ALA A 102 2.94 -1.75 -3.15
N VAL A 103 3.79 -2.37 -2.32
CA VAL A 103 5.25 -2.26 -2.45
C VAL A 103 5.72 -2.82 -3.78
N GLY A 104 5.17 -3.95 -4.23
CA GLY A 104 5.49 -4.57 -5.52
C GLY A 104 5.22 -3.70 -6.74
N PHE A 105 4.34 -2.70 -6.61
CA PHE A 105 4.13 -1.71 -7.67
C PHE A 105 5.36 -0.83 -7.94
N PHE A 106 6.21 -0.58 -6.93
CA PHE A 106 7.31 0.39 -7.05
C PHE A 106 8.68 -0.09 -6.57
N ASN A 107 8.76 -1.18 -5.81
CA ASN A 107 10.01 -1.76 -5.35
C ASN A 107 9.92 -3.30 -5.37
N LYS A 108 10.47 -3.88 -6.44
CA LYS A 108 10.46 -5.33 -6.67
C LYS A 108 11.29 -6.10 -5.63
N GLU A 109 12.44 -5.57 -5.24
CA GLU A 109 13.35 -6.24 -4.31
C GLU A 109 12.71 -6.37 -2.92
N LEU A 110 12.12 -5.30 -2.40
CA LEU A 110 11.38 -5.34 -1.13
C LEU A 110 10.12 -6.20 -1.21
N TYR A 111 9.42 -6.18 -2.35
CA TYR A 111 8.29 -7.09 -2.55
C TYR A 111 8.71 -8.55 -2.42
N GLU A 112 9.80 -8.95 -3.08
CA GLU A 112 10.30 -10.32 -2.99
C GLU A 112 10.74 -10.65 -1.55
N GLU A 113 11.46 -9.76 -0.88
CA GLU A 113 11.84 -9.91 0.54
C GLU A 113 10.63 -10.15 1.44
N PHE A 114 9.61 -9.30 1.34
CA PHE A 114 8.41 -9.39 2.17
C PHE A 114 7.55 -10.60 1.82
N TYR A 115 7.42 -10.91 0.53
CA TYR A 115 6.65 -12.06 0.07
C TYR A 115 7.24 -13.36 0.64
N GLN A 116 8.56 -13.54 0.58
CA GLN A 116 9.20 -14.71 1.18
C GLN A 116 8.98 -14.79 2.70
N THR A 117 8.87 -13.65 3.38
CA THR A 117 8.63 -13.60 4.83
C THR A 117 7.20 -13.97 5.24
N ILE A 118 6.20 -13.71 4.38
CA ILE A 118 4.80 -14.01 4.68
C ILE A 118 4.43 -15.45 4.33
N TYR A 119 5.02 -15.99 3.27
CA TYR A 119 4.57 -17.25 2.66
C TYR A 119 5.50 -18.44 2.88
N ASN A 120 6.68 -18.24 3.48
CA ASN A 120 7.55 -19.32 3.96
C ASN A 120 7.61 -19.34 5.49
#